data_AF-A0A7Y9PGM9-F1
#
_entry.id   AF-A0A7Y9PGM9-F1
#
_cell.length_a   1.000
_cell.length_b   1.000
_cell.length_c   1.000
_cell.angle_alpha   90.00
_cell.angle_beta   90.00
_cell.angle_gamma   90.00
#
_symmetry.space_group_name_H-M   'P 1'
#
loop_
_entity.id
_entity.type
_entity.pdbx_description
1 polymer ?
#
loop_
_entity_poly.entity_id
_entity_poly.type
_entity_poly.pdbx_seq_one_letter_code
_entity_poly.pdbx_strand_id
1 'polypeptide(L)'
;MALFTPSRRILPAILAGCALLVPAITLAQPHGGPPRPAFAQQHPAPGASHAPKPQQEHLSQWMERHRNMPLAQQQNALRNEPGFRDLPPETQQRMSDRLTQLNNMPEEQRRRLLDRTEAMERLTPAQRTQVRGAMQQLSNLPVDRRRLVARAFRDIREMPVPQREAVLNSDRFRSQFTEQERGTLANLLTVEPYLPVQHSNEAPEFGK
;
A
#
# COMPACT_ATOMS: atom_id res chain seq x y z
N MET A 1 -25.04 -33.09 19.18
CA MET A 1 -23.92 -33.72 18.47
C MET A 1 -24.12 -33.47 16.99
N ALA A 2 -23.32 -32.59 16.37
CA ALA A 2 -23.35 -32.34 14.94
C ALA A 2 -21.94 -32.60 14.41
N LEU A 3 -21.82 -33.60 13.54
CA LEU A 3 -20.58 -34.07 12.95
C LEU A 3 -20.19 -33.11 11.81
N PHE A 4 -18.99 -32.54 11.88
CA PHE A 4 -18.42 -31.72 10.84
C PHE A 4 -17.23 -32.47 10.20
N THR A 5 -17.39 -32.86 8.94
CA THR A 5 -16.39 -33.58 8.15
C THR A 5 -15.44 -32.58 7.46
N PRO A 6 -14.11 -32.74 7.52
CA PRO A 6 -13.20 -31.88 6.76
C PRO A 6 -12.89 -32.46 5.37
N SER A 7 -13.15 -31.69 4.31
CA SER A 7 -12.72 -32.01 2.94
C SER A 7 -11.33 -31.40 2.69
N ARG A 8 -10.31 -32.25 2.56
CA ARG A 8 -8.97 -31.88 2.09
C ARG A 8 -8.97 -31.81 0.57
N ARG A 9 -8.42 -30.73 0.00
CA ARG A 9 -8.03 -30.69 -1.41
C ARG A 9 -6.59 -30.20 -1.54
N ILE A 10 -5.78 -31.06 -2.15
CA ILE A 10 -4.39 -30.84 -2.58
C ILE A 10 -4.46 -30.25 -3.99
N LEU A 11 -3.68 -29.22 -4.30
CA LEU A 11 -3.48 -28.76 -5.68
C LEU A 11 -1.99 -28.48 -5.95
N PRO A 12 -1.47 -28.86 -7.14
CA PRO A 12 -0.05 -28.95 -7.45
C PRO A 12 0.55 -27.64 -8.02
N ALA A 13 1.84 -27.44 -7.75
CA ALA A 13 2.69 -26.45 -8.39
C ALA A 13 3.23 -27.00 -9.73
N ILE A 14 3.16 -26.21 -10.80
CA ILE A 14 3.94 -26.46 -12.02
C ILE A 14 4.61 -25.16 -12.47
N LEU A 15 5.92 -25.30 -12.66
CA LEU A 15 6.91 -24.32 -13.08
C LEU A 15 7.38 -24.75 -14.49
N ALA A 16 7.29 -23.87 -15.50
CA ALA A 16 7.97 -24.00 -16.79
C ALA A 16 7.77 -22.67 -17.56
N GLY A 17 8.75 -21.97 -18.13
CA GLY A 17 10.07 -22.37 -18.60
C GLY A 17 10.01 -22.71 -20.08
N CYS A 18 10.03 -21.71 -20.97
CA CYS A 18 10.14 -21.95 -22.42
C CYS A 18 11.14 -21.00 -23.08
N ALA A 19 12.12 -21.63 -23.71
CA ALA A 19 13.20 -21.08 -24.50
C ALA A 19 12.79 -20.81 -25.96
N LEU A 20 13.62 -20.00 -26.61
CA LEU A 20 13.62 -19.54 -28.00
C LEU A 20 13.59 -20.67 -29.06
N LEU A 21 12.93 -20.43 -30.20
CA LEU A 21 13.41 -20.88 -31.52
C LEU A 21 12.68 -20.18 -32.67
N VAL A 22 13.47 -19.66 -33.60
CA VAL A 22 13.11 -19.03 -34.89
C VAL A 22 13.15 -20.10 -35.98
N PRO A 23 12.30 -20.03 -37.02
CA PRO A 23 12.88 -19.93 -38.36
C PRO A 23 12.12 -18.98 -39.31
N ALA A 24 12.88 -18.37 -40.20
CA ALA A 24 12.44 -17.68 -41.40
C ALA A 24 12.24 -18.67 -42.57
N ILE A 25 11.30 -18.42 -43.49
CA ILE A 25 11.35 -18.79 -44.92
C ILE A 25 10.46 -17.83 -45.72
N THR A 26 11.00 -17.51 -46.90
CA THR A 26 10.65 -16.54 -47.94
C THR A 26 9.54 -17.01 -48.91
N LEU A 27 8.85 -16.06 -49.54
CA LEU A 27 8.54 -15.92 -51.00
C LEU A 27 7.09 -15.50 -51.33
N ALA A 28 7.04 -14.58 -52.28
CA ALA A 28 5.91 -13.82 -52.80
C ALA A 28 5.01 -14.62 -53.77
N GLN A 29 3.75 -14.20 -53.89
CA GLN A 29 3.13 -13.81 -55.18
C GLN A 29 1.81 -13.04 -54.99
N PRO A 30 1.48 -12.10 -55.91
CA PRO A 30 0.27 -11.29 -55.90
C PRO A 30 -0.89 -12.01 -56.62
N HIS A 31 -2.12 -11.49 -56.54
CA HIS A 31 -3.19 -11.43 -57.55
C HIS A 31 -4.56 -11.23 -56.87
N GLY A 32 -5.36 -10.32 -57.43
CA GLY A 32 -6.56 -9.74 -56.83
C GLY A 32 -7.80 -10.64 -56.76
N GLY A 33 -8.67 -10.27 -55.80
CA GLY A 33 -10.04 -10.73 -55.64
C GLY A 33 -10.86 -9.67 -54.88
N PRO A 34 -12.21 -9.67 -54.99
CA PRO A 34 -13.08 -8.59 -54.53
C PRO A 34 -13.21 -8.52 -52.99
N PRO A 35 -13.59 -7.37 -52.39
CA PRO A 35 -13.66 -7.25 -50.95
C PRO A 35 -14.86 -8.05 -50.39
N ARG A 36 -14.56 -9.01 -49.50
CA ARG A 36 -15.54 -9.65 -48.62
C ARG A 36 -15.57 -8.91 -47.27
N PRO A 37 -16.75 -8.63 -46.68
CA PRO A 37 -16.84 -8.15 -45.32
C PRO A 37 -16.81 -9.32 -44.31
N ALA A 38 -16.52 -9.01 -43.04
CA ALA A 38 -16.25 -9.88 -41.89
C ALA A 38 -14.77 -10.29 -41.79
N PHE A 39 -14.02 -9.98 -40.72
CA PHE A 39 -14.37 -10.15 -39.32
C PHE A 39 -13.98 -8.95 -38.47
N ALA A 40 -14.87 -8.57 -37.55
CA ALA A 40 -14.53 -7.75 -36.40
C ALA A 40 -13.38 -8.42 -35.64
N GLN A 41 -12.20 -7.81 -35.66
CA GLN A 41 -11.16 -8.10 -34.67
C GLN A 41 -11.70 -7.65 -33.32
N GLN A 42 -12.28 -8.60 -32.61
CA GLN A 42 -12.46 -8.51 -31.18
C GLN A 42 -11.05 -8.40 -30.59
N HIS A 43 -10.64 -7.16 -30.30
CA HIS A 43 -9.52 -6.93 -29.40
C HIS A 43 -9.89 -7.65 -28.09
N PRO A 44 -9.07 -8.58 -27.57
CA PRO A 44 -9.28 -9.06 -26.21
C PRO A 44 -9.10 -7.84 -25.30
N ALA A 45 -10.22 -7.38 -24.74
CA ALA A 45 -10.22 -6.34 -23.74
C ALA A 45 -9.24 -6.74 -22.61
N PRO A 46 -8.47 -5.81 -22.02
CA PRO A 46 -7.72 -6.07 -20.81
C PRO A 46 -8.71 -6.09 -19.63
N GLY A 47 -9.59 -7.08 -19.64
CA GLY A 47 -10.51 -7.43 -18.58
C GLY A 47 -10.05 -8.73 -17.94
N ALA A 48 -8.79 -8.77 -17.49
CA ALA A 48 -8.39 -9.78 -16.53
C ALA A 48 -9.20 -9.50 -15.26
N SER A 49 -10.33 -10.19 -15.16
CA SER A 49 -11.14 -10.33 -13.96
C SER A 49 -10.19 -10.70 -12.82
N HIS A 50 -9.84 -9.72 -12.01
CA HIS A 50 -9.14 -9.95 -10.77
C HIS A 50 -10.12 -10.71 -9.90
N ALA A 51 -10.01 -12.04 -9.90
CA ALA A 51 -10.68 -12.86 -8.91
C ALA A 51 -10.40 -12.22 -7.54
N PRO A 52 -11.44 -11.96 -6.72
CA PRO A 52 -11.22 -11.40 -5.40
C PRO A 52 -10.30 -12.35 -4.67
N LYS A 53 -9.11 -11.85 -4.31
CA LYS A 53 -8.18 -12.60 -3.46
C LYS A 53 -8.96 -13.02 -2.21
N PRO A 54 -8.81 -14.25 -1.72
CA PRO A 54 -9.47 -14.67 -0.48
C PRO A 54 -9.19 -13.60 0.56
N GLN A 55 -10.27 -13.10 1.16
CA GLN A 55 -10.29 -11.93 2.02
C GLN A 55 -9.28 -12.11 3.15
N GLN A 56 -8.04 -11.65 2.93
CA GLN A 56 -7.01 -11.61 3.95
C GLN A 56 -7.52 -10.61 4.96
N GLU A 57 -7.71 -11.08 6.19
CA GLU A 57 -8.05 -10.18 7.26
C GLU A 57 -6.92 -9.14 7.41
N HIS A 58 -7.32 -7.87 7.38
CA HIS A 58 -6.45 -6.76 7.64
C HIS A 58 -6.07 -6.72 9.12
N LEU A 59 -4.82 -6.33 9.43
CA LEU A 59 -4.31 -6.27 10.80
C LEU A 59 -5.21 -5.46 11.75
N SER A 60 -5.78 -4.36 11.26
CA SER A 60 -6.69 -3.50 12.03
C SER A 60 -7.97 -4.25 12.44
N GLN A 61 -8.52 -5.08 11.56
CA GLN A 61 -9.71 -5.89 11.83
C GLN A 61 -9.37 -7.02 12.80
N TRP A 62 -8.22 -7.69 12.60
CA TRP A 62 -7.74 -8.72 13.52
C TRP A 62 -7.58 -8.16 14.95
N MET A 63 -6.94 -7.00 15.09
CA MET A 63 -6.74 -6.35 16.38
C MET A 63 -8.06 -5.98 17.06
N GLU A 64 -9.04 -5.47 16.30
CA GLU A 64 -10.34 -5.09 16.87
C GLU A 64 -11.11 -6.32 17.36
N ARG A 65 -11.08 -7.44 16.63
CA ARG A 65 -11.73 -8.69 17.05
C ARG A 65 -11.11 -9.29 18.31
N HIS A 66 -9.79 -9.15 18.47
CA HIS A 66 -9.04 -9.74 19.58
C HIS A 66 -8.75 -8.77 20.74
N ARG A 67 -9.25 -7.53 20.68
CA ARG A 67 -8.96 -6.46 21.67
C ARG A 67 -9.30 -6.83 23.12
N ASN A 68 -10.30 -7.69 23.31
CA ASN A 68 -10.79 -8.08 24.64
C ASN A 68 -10.04 -9.30 25.21
N MET A 69 -9.07 -9.86 24.47
CA MET A 69 -8.28 -10.99 24.91
C MET A 69 -6.98 -10.52 25.59
N PRO A 70 -6.52 -11.19 26.67
CA PRO A 70 -5.18 -10.98 27.21
C PRO A 70 -4.09 -11.27 26.16
N LEU A 71 -2.93 -10.61 26.26
CA LEU A 71 -1.83 -10.74 25.29
C LEU A 71 -1.43 -12.20 25.01
N ALA A 72 -1.38 -13.06 26.03
CA ALA A 72 -1.06 -14.47 25.85
C ALA A 72 -2.08 -15.20 24.95
N GLN A 73 -3.37 -14.89 25.09
CA GLN A 73 -4.42 -15.44 24.24
C GLN A 73 -4.35 -14.87 22.82
N GLN A 74 -4.06 -13.57 22.66
CA GLN A 74 -3.84 -12.97 21.34
C GLN A 74 -2.66 -13.61 20.61
N GLN A 75 -1.55 -13.88 21.30
CA GLN A 75 -0.41 -14.57 20.71
C GLN A 75 -0.75 -16.00 20.28
N ASN A 76 -1.57 -16.71 21.06
CA ASN A 76 -2.03 -18.03 20.66
C ASN A 76 -2.98 -17.97 19.45
N ALA A 77 -3.87 -16.97 19.39
CA ALA A 77 -4.71 -16.72 18.23
C ALA A 77 -3.86 -16.45 16.97
N LEU A 78 -2.86 -15.56 17.07
CA LEU A 78 -1.93 -15.26 15.98
C LEU A 78 -1.21 -16.53 15.45
N ARG A 79 -0.75 -17.41 16.35
CA ARG A 79 -0.08 -18.67 15.97
C ARG A 79 -0.99 -19.67 15.27
N ASN A 80 -2.31 -19.52 15.45
CA ASN A 80 -3.33 -20.36 14.85
C ASN A 80 -3.92 -19.75 13.56
N GLU A 81 -3.49 -18.54 13.17
CA GLU A 81 -3.93 -17.92 11.92
C GLU A 81 -3.52 -18.76 10.70
N PRO A 82 -4.40 -18.86 9.67
CA PRO A 82 -4.06 -19.51 8.42
C PRO A 82 -2.79 -18.94 7.80
N GLY A 83 -1.85 -19.80 7.41
CA GLY A 83 -0.59 -19.40 6.80
C GLY A 83 0.50 -18.98 7.77
N PHE A 84 0.22 -18.77 9.07
CA PHE A 84 1.25 -18.36 10.04
C PHE A 84 2.39 -19.39 10.15
N ARG A 85 2.03 -20.68 10.20
CA ARG A 85 2.99 -21.79 10.29
C ARG A 85 3.83 -21.99 9.04
N ASP A 86 3.38 -21.47 7.89
CA ASP A 86 4.09 -21.55 6.62
C ASP A 86 5.14 -20.43 6.48
N LEU A 87 5.12 -19.44 7.38
CA LEU A 87 6.09 -18.34 7.39
C LEU A 87 7.45 -18.82 7.93
N PRO A 88 8.57 -18.23 7.48
CA PRO A 88 9.88 -18.47 8.09
C PRO A 88 9.86 -18.17 9.60
N PRO A 89 10.61 -18.91 10.44
CA PRO A 89 10.62 -18.73 11.89
C PRO A 89 10.90 -17.29 12.35
N GLU A 90 11.81 -16.59 11.67
CA GLU A 90 12.11 -15.19 11.94
C GLU A 90 10.92 -14.27 11.67
N THR A 91 10.09 -14.58 10.68
CA THR A 91 8.87 -13.82 10.38
C THR A 91 7.78 -14.09 11.41
N GLN A 92 7.63 -15.34 11.85
CA GLN A 92 6.70 -15.70 12.94
C GLN A 92 7.05 -14.96 14.23
N GLN A 93 8.35 -14.90 14.57
CA GLN A 93 8.85 -14.17 15.73
C GLN A 93 8.58 -12.66 15.58
N ARG A 94 8.92 -12.06 14.44
CA ARG A 94 8.65 -10.63 14.16
C ARG A 94 7.18 -10.26 14.29
N MET A 95 6.27 -11.13 13.86
CA MET A 95 4.83 -10.91 14.03
C MET A 95 4.41 -10.94 15.51
N SER A 96 4.95 -11.89 16.27
CA SER A 96 4.70 -12.02 17.72
C SER A 96 5.24 -10.83 18.51
N ASP A 97 6.45 -10.37 18.18
CA ASP A 97 7.07 -9.19 18.78
C ASP A 97 6.26 -7.93 18.45
N ARG A 98 5.82 -7.79 17.20
CA ARG A 98 4.99 -6.64 16.77
C ARG A 98 3.63 -6.63 17.46
N LEU A 99 3.01 -7.79 17.66
CA LEU A 99 1.77 -7.89 18.42
C LEU A 99 1.96 -7.42 19.88
N THR A 100 3.06 -7.84 20.50
CA THR A 100 3.42 -7.42 21.85
C THR A 100 3.66 -5.91 21.91
N GLN A 101 4.39 -5.36 20.94
CA GLN A 101 4.63 -3.93 20.84
C GLN A 101 3.32 -3.15 20.70
N LEU A 102 2.41 -3.60 19.82
CA LEU A 102 1.10 -2.97 19.62
C LEU A 102 0.29 -2.94 20.92
N ASN A 103 0.24 -4.04 21.67
CA ASN A 103 -0.49 -4.12 22.94
C ASN A 103 0.09 -3.20 24.01
N ASN A 104 1.39 -2.92 23.98
CA ASN A 104 2.06 -2.02 24.92
C ASN A 104 1.95 -0.53 24.53
N MET A 105 1.48 -0.21 23.32
CA MET A 105 1.27 1.18 22.91
C MET A 105 0.00 1.78 23.53
N PRO A 106 -0.02 3.09 23.86
CA PRO A 106 -1.25 3.83 24.13
C PRO A 106 -2.24 3.68 22.97
N GLU A 107 -3.54 3.58 23.28
CA GLU A 107 -4.57 3.27 22.27
C GLU A 107 -4.54 4.19 21.05
N GLU A 108 -4.38 5.50 21.27
CA GLU A 108 -4.33 6.48 20.19
C GLU A 108 -3.10 6.29 19.29
N GLN A 109 -1.93 5.95 19.86
CA GLN A 109 -0.74 5.63 19.08
C GLN A 109 -0.91 4.33 18.30
N ARG A 110 -1.51 3.32 18.92
CA ARG A 110 -1.84 2.04 18.28
C ARG A 110 -2.78 2.26 17.09
N ARG A 111 -3.87 3.01 17.27
CA ARG A 111 -4.83 3.35 16.20
C ARG A 111 -4.14 4.01 15.02
N ARG A 112 -3.33 5.04 15.27
CA ARG A 112 -2.54 5.72 14.21
C ARG A 112 -1.64 4.76 13.43
N LEU A 113 -0.96 3.84 14.12
CA LEU A 113 -0.09 2.88 13.47
C LEU A 113 -0.88 1.87 12.61
N LEU A 114 -2.03 1.42 13.09
CA LEU A 114 -2.93 0.53 12.36
C LEU A 114 -3.51 1.21 11.12
N ASP A 115 -4.02 2.44 11.26
CA ASP A 115 -4.56 3.22 10.14
C ASP A 115 -3.51 3.46 9.05
N ARG A 116 -2.28 3.80 9.45
CA ARG A 116 -1.16 3.95 8.50
C ARG A 116 -0.80 2.64 7.81
N THR A 117 -0.83 1.52 8.54
CA THR A 117 -0.52 0.20 7.98
C THR A 117 -1.58 -0.19 6.94
N GLU A 118 -2.85 -0.02 7.29
CA GLU A 118 -4.00 -0.24 6.41
C GLU A 118 -3.92 0.62 5.14
N ALA A 119 -3.62 1.91 5.29
CA ALA A 119 -3.48 2.81 4.15
C ALA A 119 -2.37 2.37 3.20
N MET A 120 -1.22 1.97 3.74
CA MET A 120 -0.11 1.41 2.95
C MET A 120 -0.47 0.08 2.28
N GLU A 121 -1.30 -0.75 2.92
CA GLU A 121 -1.73 -2.03 2.36
C GLU A 121 -2.58 -1.88 1.10
N ARG A 122 -3.37 -0.81 1.02
CA ARG A 122 -4.21 -0.50 -0.16
C ARG A 122 -3.42 -0.03 -1.37
N LEU A 123 -2.18 0.41 -1.18
CA LEU A 123 -1.32 0.88 -2.26
C LEU A 123 -0.75 -0.26 -3.08
N THR A 124 -0.57 -0.01 -4.38
CA THR A 124 0.24 -0.86 -5.26
C THR A 124 1.70 -0.90 -4.82
N PRO A 125 2.48 -1.94 -5.18
CA PRO A 125 3.91 -1.99 -4.84
C PRO A 125 4.69 -0.76 -5.30
N ALA A 126 4.40 -0.22 -6.48
CA ALA A 126 5.03 0.99 -7.01
C ALA A 126 4.72 2.21 -6.14
N GLN A 127 3.45 2.43 -5.78
CA GLN A 127 3.05 3.51 -4.88
C GLN A 127 3.69 3.38 -3.50
N ARG A 128 3.78 2.17 -2.94
CA ARG A 128 4.48 1.95 -1.66
C ARG A 128 5.95 2.37 -1.74
N THR A 129 6.62 2.09 -2.86
CA THR A 129 8.01 2.50 -3.09
C THR A 129 8.13 4.01 -3.21
N GLN A 130 7.24 4.68 -3.95
CA GLN A 130 7.20 6.13 -4.08
C GLN A 130 7.05 6.82 -2.72
N VAL A 131 6.12 6.33 -1.89
CA VAL A 131 5.86 6.89 -0.56
C VAL A 131 7.05 6.68 0.36
N ARG A 132 7.67 5.48 0.35
CA ARG A 132 8.89 5.22 1.14
C ARG A 132 10.03 6.16 0.72
N GLY A 133 10.23 6.34 -0.58
CA GLY A 133 11.22 7.27 -1.13
C GLY A 133 10.95 8.70 -0.67
N ALA A 134 9.69 9.16 -0.73
CA ALA A 134 9.31 10.49 -0.28
C ALA A 134 9.52 10.70 1.24
N MET A 135 9.21 9.70 2.07
CA MET A 135 9.49 9.75 3.52
C MET A 135 10.99 9.84 3.81
N GLN A 136 11.82 9.10 3.05
CA GLN A 136 13.28 9.17 3.16
C GLN A 136 13.79 10.55 2.72
N GLN A 137 13.31 11.07 1.59
CA GLN A 137 13.65 12.41 1.10
C GLN A 137 13.33 13.47 2.15
N LEU A 138 12.11 13.45 2.71
CA LEU A 138 11.68 14.36 3.76
C LEU A 138 12.60 14.29 5.00
N SER A 139 12.97 13.08 5.42
CA SER A 139 13.83 12.85 6.59
C SER A 139 15.25 13.39 6.39
N ASN A 140 15.76 13.32 5.14
CA ASN A 140 17.09 13.78 4.77
C ASN A 140 17.20 15.29 4.57
N LEU A 141 16.07 16.03 4.54
CA LEU A 141 16.10 17.49 4.44
C LEU A 141 16.73 18.12 5.70
N PRO A 142 17.42 19.27 5.56
CA PRO A 142 17.78 20.12 6.70
C PRO A 142 16.57 20.40 7.59
N VAL A 143 16.75 20.49 8.90
CA VAL A 143 15.65 20.55 9.89
C VAL A 143 14.62 21.62 9.55
N ASP A 144 15.06 22.83 9.17
CA ASP A 144 14.16 23.94 8.86
C ASP A 144 13.37 23.69 7.56
N ARG A 145 14.01 23.16 6.52
CA ARG A 145 13.31 22.75 5.28
C ARG A 145 12.34 21.62 5.55
N ARG A 146 12.73 20.62 6.33
CA ARG A 146 11.85 19.52 6.74
C ARG A 146 10.60 20.02 7.45
N ARG A 147 10.74 20.98 8.38
CA ARG A 147 9.61 21.62 9.07
C ARG A 147 8.70 22.37 8.11
N LEU A 148 9.26 23.11 7.16
CA LEU A 148 8.51 23.85 6.16
C LEU A 148 7.69 22.91 5.25
N VAL A 149 8.33 21.86 4.70
CA VAL A 149 7.67 20.86 3.86
C VAL A 149 6.60 20.10 4.64
N ALA A 150 6.88 19.71 5.90
CA ALA A 150 5.90 19.05 6.75
C ALA A 150 4.68 19.95 7.06
N ARG A 151 4.87 21.26 7.21
CA ARG A 151 3.75 22.20 7.36
C ARG A 151 2.93 22.28 6.08
N ALA A 152 3.55 22.46 4.93
CA ALA A 152 2.85 22.49 3.64
C ALA A 152 2.06 21.21 3.36
N PHE A 153 2.61 20.03 3.72
CA PHE A 153 1.89 18.76 3.64
C PHE A 153 0.59 18.79 4.46
N ARG A 154 0.65 19.32 5.69
CA ARG A 154 -0.51 19.42 6.58
C ARG A 154 -1.56 20.40 6.06
N ASP A 155 -1.13 21.49 5.44
CA ASP A 155 -2.05 22.48 4.89
C ASP A 155 -2.76 21.92 3.63
N ILE A 156 -2.02 21.24 2.75
CA ILE A 156 -2.55 20.72 1.48
C ILE A 156 -3.47 19.51 1.70
N ARG A 157 -3.15 18.61 2.64
CA ARG A 157 -4.01 17.43 2.90
C ARG A 157 -5.42 17.83 3.37
N GLU A 158 -5.58 19.00 3.99
CA GLU A 158 -6.88 19.48 4.47
C GLU A 158 -7.75 20.02 3.34
N MET A 159 -7.18 20.22 2.15
CA MET A 159 -7.89 20.64 0.94
C MET A 159 -8.53 19.45 0.22
N PRO A 160 -9.64 19.66 -0.52
CA PRO A 160 -10.18 18.66 -1.44
C PRO A 160 -9.14 18.21 -2.47
N VAL A 161 -9.15 16.91 -2.80
CA VAL A 161 -8.22 16.28 -3.78
C VAL A 161 -7.96 17.14 -5.04
N PRO A 162 -8.97 17.65 -5.78
CA PRO A 162 -8.71 18.44 -6.99
C PRO A 162 -8.00 19.77 -6.72
N GLN A 163 -8.14 20.35 -5.51
CA GLN A 163 -7.48 21.59 -5.14
C GLN A 163 -6.00 21.37 -4.80
N ARG A 164 -5.62 20.17 -4.34
CA ARG A 164 -4.25 19.84 -3.95
C ARG A 164 -3.28 19.96 -5.12
N GLU A 165 -3.64 19.38 -6.26
CA GLU A 165 -2.82 19.44 -7.48
C GLU A 165 -2.68 20.88 -8.00
N ALA A 166 -3.75 21.68 -7.93
CA ALA A 166 -3.71 23.08 -8.31
C ALA A 166 -2.74 23.89 -7.42
N VAL A 167 -2.75 23.64 -6.10
CA VAL A 167 -1.81 24.30 -5.17
C VAL A 167 -0.38 23.88 -5.45
N LEU A 168 -0.11 22.58 -5.59
CA LEU A 168 1.23 22.06 -5.88
C LEU A 168 1.80 22.61 -7.20
N ASN A 169 0.95 22.92 -8.18
CA ASN A 169 1.35 23.46 -9.48
C ASN A 169 1.31 25.00 -9.57
N SER A 170 0.88 25.70 -8.53
CA SER A 170 0.76 27.17 -8.55
C SER A 170 2.12 27.86 -8.55
N ASP A 171 2.24 29.01 -9.22
CA ASP A 171 3.51 29.77 -9.28
C ASP A 171 4.03 30.17 -7.91
N ARG A 172 3.12 30.51 -6.99
CA ARG A 172 3.45 30.76 -5.58
C ARG A 172 4.15 29.55 -4.96
N PHE A 173 3.59 28.36 -5.14
CA PHE A 173 4.18 27.15 -4.58
C PHE A 173 5.51 26.81 -5.24
N ARG A 174 5.61 27.01 -6.56
CA ARG A 174 6.85 26.83 -7.33
C ARG A 174 7.97 27.79 -6.92
N SER A 175 7.63 28.99 -6.45
CA SER A 175 8.60 29.95 -5.94
C SER A 175 9.15 29.62 -4.54
N GLN A 176 8.41 28.83 -3.74
CA GLN A 176 8.76 28.50 -2.35
C GLN A 176 9.42 27.11 -2.21
N PHE A 177 9.01 26.17 -3.07
CA PHE A 177 9.40 24.76 -2.99
C PHE A 177 10.11 24.32 -4.26
N THR A 178 11.23 23.62 -4.08
CA THR A 178 11.97 23.01 -5.18
C THR A 178 11.16 21.89 -5.83
N GLU A 179 11.49 21.52 -7.07
CA GLU A 179 10.84 20.39 -7.76
C GLU A 179 10.86 19.11 -6.91
N GLN A 180 11.99 18.84 -6.25
CA GLN A 180 12.14 17.69 -5.37
C GLN A 180 11.17 17.74 -4.19
N GLU A 181 11.07 18.88 -3.50
CA GLU A 181 10.17 19.04 -2.35
C GLU A 181 8.70 18.92 -2.77
N ARG A 182 8.31 19.47 -3.92
CA ARG A 182 6.96 19.30 -4.48
C ARG A 182 6.66 17.85 -4.85
N GLY A 183 7.63 17.15 -5.44
CA GLY A 183 7.52 15.72 -5.72
C GLY A 183 7.40 14.87 -4.46
N THR A 184 8.15 15.21 -3.40
CA THR A 184 8.00 14.60 -2.08
C THR A 184 6.57 14.80 -1.56
N LEU A 185 6.03 16.02 -1.61
CA LEU A 185 4.66 16.32 -1.17
C LEU A 185 3.60 15.55 -1.97
N ALA A 186 3.70 15.55 -3.30
CA ALA A 186 2.77 14.83 -4.17
C ALA A 186 2.74 13.33 -3.83
N ASN A 187 3.91 12.71 -3.67
CA ASN A 187 4.02 11.29 -3.33
C ASN A 187 3.47 10.97 -1.93
N LEU A 188 3.65 11.86 -0.95
CA LEU A 188 3.11 11.67 0.40
C LEU A 188 1.58 11.78 0.43
N LEU A 189 0.99 12.62 -0.42
CA LEU A 189 -0.45 12.81 -0.51
C LEU A 189 -1.19 11.63 -1.17
N THR A 190 -0.47 10.68 -1.76
CA THR A 190 -1.03 9.43 -2.33
C THR A 190 -1.58 8.48 -1.26
N VAL A 191 -1.17 8.62 0.01
CA VAL A 191 -1.58 7.72 1.11
C VAL A 191 -2.38 8.50 2.14
N GLU A 192 -3.70 8.40 2.07
CA GLU A 192 -4.59 8.87 3.13
C GLU A 192 -5.15 7.66 3.89
N PRO A 193 -5.09 7.61 5.24
CA PRO A 193 -5.09 8.74 6.18
C PRO A 193 -3.89 8.79 7.18
N TYR A 194 -3.52 10.02 7.57
CA TYR A 194 -2.63 10.46 8.67
C TYR A 194 -1.14 10.06 8.68
N LEU A 195 -0.28 11.02 8.30
CA LEU A 195 0.80 11.40 9.22
C LEU A 195 0.16 12.23 10.36
N PRO A 196 0.39 11.91 11.64
CA PRO A 196 -0.09 12.76 12.71
C PRO A 196 0.45 14.18 12.53
N VAL A 197 -0.43 15.17 12.74
CA VAL A 197 0.00 16.48 13.22
C VAL A 197 0.76 16.19 14.51
N GLN A 198 2.08 16.27 14.50
CA GLN A 198 2.81 16.51 15.74
C GLN A 198 2.34 17.88 16.21
N HIS A 199 1.34 17.90 17.11
CA HIS A 199 1.24 18.99 18.06
C HIS A 199 2.47 18.83 18.94
N SER A 200 3.53 19.58 18.64
CA SER A 200 4.49 19.89 19.69
C SER A 200 3.65 20.48 20.81
N ASN A 201 3.62 19.83 21.98
CA ASN A 201 3.17 20.43 23.23
C ASN A 201 4.14 21.58 23.57
N GLU A 202 4.16 22.62 22.75
CA GLU A 202 4.49 23.97 23.17
C GLU A 202 3.13 24.63 23.32
N ALA A 203 2.60 24.54 24.54
CA ALA A 203 1.60 25.50 24.97
C ALA A 203 2.20 26.89 24.70
N PRO A 204 1.49 27.80 24.01
CA PRO A 204 1.96 29.16 23.93
C PRO A 204 1.85 29.73 25.36
N GLU A 205 3.00 29.84 26.02
CA GLU A 205 3.22 30.76 27.12
C GLU A 205 2.99 32.18 26.56
N PHE A 206 1.73 32.59 26.48
CA PHE A 206 1.39 34.01 26.42
C PHE A 206 1.54 34.55 27.84
N GLY A 207 2.79 34.81 28.21
CA GLY A 207 3.14 35.67 29.33
C GLY A 207 2.80 37.12 28.99
N LYS A 208 1.74 37.60 29.66
CA LYS A 208 1.42 38.97 30.11
C LYS A 208 2.00 40.15 29.32
#